data_AF-A0A2E4PG97-F1
#
_entry.id   AF-A0A2E4PG97-F1
#
_cell.length_a   1.000
_cell.length_b   1.000
_cell.length_c   1.000
_cell.angle_alpha   90.00
_cell.angle_beta   90.00
_cell.angle_gamma   90.00
#
_symmetry.space_group_name_H-M   'P 1'
#
loop_
_entity.id
_entity.type
_entity.pdbx_description
1 polymer ?
#
loop_
_entity_poly.entity_id
_entity_poly.type
_entity_poly.pdbx_seq_one_letter_code
_entity_poly.pdbx_strand_id
1 'polypeptide(L)'
;MPLIQNTVENDFFSEAINCFHIGAYRATIVLVWNLTLNHLYDYILTHKLTEFNFALSKNTDRRIKISSVSIKDDFSEIPEGKFIEFCRSSNIITNDVRKILDTKLGIRNSYAHPSSLKISENKAIEFIEDLISNVIKKYKI
;
A
#
# COMPACT_ATOMS: atom_id res chain seq x y z
N MET A 1 -9.18 -8.73 -16.52
CA MET A 1 -8.53 -8.27 -15.27
C MET A 1 -7.36 -9.18 -14.93
N PRO A 2 -6.26 -8.68 -14.32
CA PRO A 2 -5.06 -9.49 -14.05
C PRO A 2 -5.27 -10.49 -12.91
N LEU A 3 -4.60 -11.64 -13.02
CA LEU A 3 -4.59 -12.72 -12.02
C LEU A 3 -3.60 -12.40 -10.89
N ILE A 4 -4.02 -12.60 -9.64
CA ILE A 4 -3.20 -12.47 -8.43
C ILE A 4 -2.97 -13.88 -7.85
N GLN A 5 -1.72 -14.22 -7.54
CA GLN A 5 -1.32 -15.60 -7.20
C GLN A 5 -1.39 -15.92 -5.69
N ASN A 6 -1.37 -14.91 -4.81
CA ASN A 6 -1.45 -15.06 -3.36
C ASN A 6 -2.93 -15.06 -2.89
N THR A 7 -3.33 -16.02 -2.06
CA THR A 7 -4.73 -16.21 -1.64
C THR A 7 -5.29 -15.02 -0.87
N VAL A 8 -4.53 -14.44 0.06
CA VAL A 8 -4.97 -13.26 0.85
C VAL A 8 -5.06 -12.02 -0.04
N GLU A 9 -4.11 -11.84 -0.95
CA GLU A 9 -4.15 -10.74 -1.92
C GLU A 9 -5.35 -10.90 -2.88
N ASN A 10 -5.65 -12.14 -3.28
CA ASN A 10 -6.79 -12.45 -4.12
C ASN A 10 -8.12 -12.21 -3.40
N ASP A 11 -8.19 -12.44 -2.09
CA ASP A 11 -9.37 -12.13 -1.28
C ASP A 11 -9.62 -10.61 -1.22
N PHE A 12 -8.60 -9.81 -0.85
CA PHE A 12 -8.72 -8.35 -0.84
C PHE A 12 -9.08 -7.78 -2.21
N PHE A 13 -8.49 -8.32 -3.28
CA PHE A 13 -8.77 -7.88 -4.63
C PHE A 13 -10.20 -8.26 -5.05
N SER A 14 -10.64 -9.48 -4.77
CA SER A 14 -12.00 -9.93 -5.10
C SER A 14 -13.04 -9.08 -4.37
N GLU A 15 -12.83 -8.80 -3.09
CA GLU A 15 -13.70 -7.89 -2.32
C GLU A 15 -13.70 -6.47 -2.90
N ALA A 16 -12.53 -5.91 -3.23
CA ALA A 16 -12.43 -4.57 -3.80
C ALA A 16 -13.25 -4.43 -5.09
N ILE A 17 -13.26 -5.48 -5.91
CA ILE A 17 -13.96 -5.53 -7.20
C ILE A 17 -15.45 -5.74 -7.02
N ASN A 18 -15.86 -6.56 -6.06
CA ASN A 18 -17.25 -6.65 -5.66
C ASN A 18 -17.79 -5.29 -5.21
N CYS A 19 -17.02 -4.54 -4.40
CA CYS A 19 -17.36 -3.16 -4.03
C CYS A 19 -17.44 -2.24 -5.25
N PHE A 20 -16.52 -2.38 -6.19
CA PHE A 20 -16.49 -1.54 -7.39
C PHE A 20 -17.76 -1.74 -8.23
N HIS A 21 -18.15 -2.99 -8.48
CA HIS A 21 -19.30 -3.33 -9.31
C HIS A 21 -20.64 -2.82 -8.75
N ILE A 22 -20.78 -2.69 -7.43
CA ILE A 22 -21.99 -2.14 -6.80
C ILE A 22 -21.91 -0.61 -6.60
N GLY A 23 -20.88 0.05 -7.12
CA GLY A 23 -20.67 1.51 -6.97
C GLY A 23 -20.14 1.95 -5.61
N ALA A 24 -19.65 1.03 -4.78
CA ALA A 24 -19.07 1.31 -3.46
C ALA A 24 -17.59 1.75 -3.57
N TYR A 25 -17.32 2.79 -4.36
CA TYR A 25 -15.96 3.22 -4.73
C TYR A 25 -15.06 3.64 -3.56
N ARG A 26 -15.64 4.16 -2.46
CA ARG A 26 -14.86 4.46 -1.24
C ARG A 26 -14.29 3.18 -0.63
N ALA A 27 -15.09 2.11 -0.58
CA ALA A 27 -14.65 0.82 -0.09
C ALA A 27 -13.61 0.19 -1.03
N THR A 28 -13.83 0.29 -2.35
CA THR A 28 -12.84 -0.13 -3.36
C THR A 28 -11.47 0.51 -3.11
N ILE A 29 -11.40 1.83 -2.93
CA ILE A 29 -10.13 2.52 -2.65
C ILE A 29 -9.43 1.97 -1.40
N VAL A 30 -10.18 1.79 -0.30
CA VAL A 30 -9.61 1.31 0.95
C VAL A 30 -9.08 -0.11 0.80
N LEU A 31 -9.84 -1.00 0.16
CA LEU A 31 -9.45 -2.40 -0.04
C LEU A 31 -8.24 -2.54 -0.97
N VAL A 32 -8.19 -1.79 -2.07
CA VAL A 32 -7.02 -1.79 -2.98
C VAL A 32 -5.78 -1.22 -2.30
N TRP A 33 -5.94 -0.21 -1.45
CA TRP A 33 -4.84 0.33 -0.66
C TRP A 33 -4.30 -0.72 0.33
N ASN A 34 -5.18 -1.42 1.04
CA ASN A 34 -4.80 -2.49 1.95
C ASN A 34 -4.08 -3.64 1.22
N LEU A 35 -4.60 -4.05 0.06
CA LEU A 35 -3.93 -5.00 -0.83
C LEU A 35 -2.51 -4.56 -1.18
N THR A 36 -2.34 -3.28 -1.53
CA THR A 36 -1.04 -2.70 -1.90
C THR A 36 -0.03 -2.76 -0.75
N LEU A 37 -0.45 -2.39 0.47
CA LEU A 37 0.44 -2.46 1.63
C LEU A 37 0.75 -3.90 2.02
N ASN A 38 -0.27 -4.77 2.04
CA ASN A 38 -0.12 -6.20 2.31
C ASN A 38 0.96 -6.82 1.40
N HIS A 39 0.89 -6.51 0.11
CA HIS A 39 1.84 -6.96 -0.90
C HIS A 39 3.26 -6.42 -0.66
N LEU A 40 3.39 -5.12 -0.37
CA LEU A 40 4.70 -4.53 -0.08
C LEU A 40 5.32 -5.08 1.22
N TYR A 41 4.51 -5.37 2.24
CA TYR A 41 4.99 -6.02 3.47
C TYR A 41 5.54 -7.41 3.16
N ASP A 42 4.80 -8.23 2.41
CA ASP A 42 5.24 -9.57 2.01
C ASP A 42 6.51 -9.49 1.14
N TYR A 43 6.56 -8.56 0.18
CA TYR A 43 7.76 -8.33 -0.63
C TYR A 43 8.98 -7.96 0.22
N ILE A 44 8.80 -7.10 1.24
CA ILE A 44 9.90 -6.71 2.13
C ILE A 44 10.36 -7.88 2.98
N LEU A 45 9.43 -8.60 3.61
CA LEU A 45 9.75 -9.75 4.46
C LEU A 45 10.49 -10.84 3.66
N THR A 46 10.11 -11.07 2.40
CA THR A 46 10.73 -12.09 1.56
C THR A 46 12.07 -11.63 0.95
N HIS A 47 12.17 -10.37 0.49
CA HIS A 47 13.27 -9.96 -0.39
C HIS A 47 14.13 -8.80 0.12
N LYS A 48 13.65 -7.98 1.05
CA LYS A 48 14.26 -6.67 1.39
C LYS A 48 14.32 -6.35 2.88
N LEU A 49 14.21 -7.38 3.72
CA LEU A 49 14.08 -7.22 5.17
C LEU A 49 15.29 -6.51 5.78
N THR A 50 16.50 -6.88 5.34
CA THR A 50 17.76 -6.30 5.82
C THR A 50 17.86 -4.81 5.48
N GLU A 51 17.59 -4.44 4.22
CA GLU A 51 17.65 -3.05 3.76
C GLU A 51 16.59 -2.18 4.43
N PHE A 52 15.38 -2.72 4.63
CA PHE A 52 14.31 -2.02 5.33
C PHE A 52 14.67 -1.79 6.80
N ASN A 53 15.12 -2.82 7.51
CA ASN A 53 15.49 -2.72 8.94
C ASN A 53 16.68 -1.79 9.16
N PHE A 54 17.64 -1.76 8.23
CA PHE A 54 18.73 -0.79 8.29
C PHE A 54 18.23 0.67 8.23
N ALA A 55 17.27 0.96 7.34
CA ALA A 55 16.66 2.30 7.28
C ALA A 55 15.83 2.61 8.54
N LEU A 56 15.03 1.65 9.01
CA LEU A 56 14.20 1.79 10.20
C LEU A 56 15.02 2.03 11.47
N SER A 57 16.13 1.30 11.66
CA SER A 57 17.02 1.48 12.83
C SER A 57 17.64 2.88 12.95
N LYS A 58 17.69 3.63 11.84
CA LYS A 58 18.20 5.01 11.79
C LYS A 58 17.10 6.06 11.97
N ASN A 59 15.84 5.63 12.15
CA ASN A 59 14.73 6.54 12.32
C ASN A 59 14.90 7.39 13.59
N THR A 60 14.64 8.68 13.45
CA THR A 60 14.66 9.64 14.56
C THR A 60 13.26 10.11 14.99
N ASP A 61 12.21 9.71 14.25
CA ASP A 61 10.82 10.01 14.60
C ASP A 61 10.39 9.20 15.82
N ARG A 62 10.24 9.90 16.95
CA ARG A 62 9.89 9.31 18.26
C ARG A 62 8.51 8.66 18.30
N ARG A 63 7.66 8.87 17.29
CA ARG A 63 6.35 8.20 17.20
C ARG A 63 6.49 6.72 16.86
N ILE A 64 7.58 6.34 16.20
CA ILE A 64 7.87 4.95 15.84
C ILE A 64 8.78 4.38 16.94
N LYS A 65 8.28 3.39 17.67
CA LYS A 65 8.97 2.81 18.85
C LYS A 65 9.81 1.59 18.53
N ILE A 66 9.65 1.03 17.33
CA ILE A 66 10.40 -0.14 16.87
C ILE A 66 11.62 0.27 16.05
N SER A 67 12.67 -0.54 16.10
CA SER A 67 13.91 -0.36 15.33
C SER A 67 14.09 -1.40 14.23
N SER A 68 13.24 -2.43 14.20
CA SER A 68 13.24 -3.51 13.22
C SER A 68 11.84 -4.13 13.13
N VAL A 69 11.52 -4.69 11.96
CA VAL A 69 10.38 -5.59 11.74
C VAL A 69 10.88 -7.02 11.54
N SER A 70 10.05 -7.98 11.89
CA SER A 70 10.32 -9.42 11.80
C SER A 70 9.10 -10.20 11.27
N ILE A 71 7.91 -9.72 11.59
CA ILE A 71 6.63 -10.24 11.13
C ILE A 71 5.78 -9.12 10.53
N LYS A 72 4.70 -9.50 9.85
CA LYS A 72 3.82 -8.56 9.15
C LYS A 72 3.14 -7.56 10.08
N ASP A 73 2.78 -7.98 11.29
CA ASP A 73 2.09 -7.13 12.25
C ASP A 73 2.98 -5.98 12.76
N ASP A 74 4.30 -6.14 12.71
CA ASP A 74 5.26 -5.10 13.14
C ASP A 74 5.14 -3.84 12.27
N PHE A 75 4.70 -3.95 11.00
CA PHE A 75 4.50 -2.78 10.13
C PHE A 75 3.38 -1.85 10.63
N SER A 76 2.45 -2.35 11.44
CA SER A 76 1.36 -1.53 12.01
C SER A 76 1.85 -0.45 12.99
N GLU A 77 3.06 -0.61 13.53
CA GLU A 77 3.73 0.38 14.39
C GLU A 77 4.35 1.55 13.59
N ILE A 78 4.26 1.50 12.25
CA ILE A 78 4.85 2.49 11.35
C ILE A 78 3.74 3.24 10.60
N PRO A 79 3.62 4.57 10.74
CA PRO A 79 2.71 5.36 9.92
C PRO A 79 3.00 5.17 8.42
N GLU A 80 1.97 5.01 7.59
CA GLU A 80 2.13 4.62 6.18
C GLU A 80 2.99 5.59 5.36
N GLY A 81 2.90 6.90 5.63
CA GLY A 81 3.80 7.87 5.02
C GLY A 81 5.28 7.63 5.38
N LYS A 82 5.56 7.29 6.64
CA LYS A 82 6.91 6.92 7.10
C LYS A 82 7.35 5.60 6.50
N PHE A 83 6.45 4.63 6.36
CA PHE A 83 6.72 3.36 5.67
C PHE A 83 7.18 3.61 4.22
N ILE A 84 6.46 4.44 3.46
CA ILE A 84 6.82 4.79 2.08
C ILE A 84 8.18 5.49 2.03
N GLU A 85 8.46 6.40 2.97
CA GLU A 85 9.76 7.06 3.09
C GLU A 85 10.90 6.06 3.35
N PHE A 86 10.69 5.09 4.26
CA PHE A 86 11.68 4.06 4.54
C PHE A 86 11.97 3.23 3.30
N CYS A 87 10.93 2.73 2.62
CA CYS A 87 11.05 2.01 1.36
C CYS A 87 11.83 2.79 0.30
N ARG A 88 11.64 4.11 0.21
CA ARG A 88 12.41 4.94 -0.72
C ARG A 88 13.87 5.06 -0.27
N SER A 89 14.10 5.36 1.00
CA SER A 89 15.44 5.63 1.55
C SER A 89 16.35 4.40 1.51
N SER A 90 15.79 3.20 1.58
CA SER A 90 16.47 1.92 1.43
C SER A 90 16.55 1.44 -0.04
N ASN A 91 16.11 2.26 -1.00
CA ASN A 91 16.05 1.93 -2.44
C ASN A 91 15.24 0.67 -2.78
N ILE A 92 14.27 0.30 -1.93
CA ILE A 92 13.32 -0.79 -2.20
C ILE A 92 12.35 -0.36 -3.31
N ILE A 93 11.92 0.89 -3.28
CA ILE A 93 11.08 1.49 -4.33
C ILE A 93 11.77 2.65 -5.05
N THR A 94 11.40 2.86 -6.31
CA THR A 94 11.89 4.02 -7.07
C THR A 94 11.21 5.31 -6.61
N ASN A 95 11.80 6.47 -6.96
CA ASN A 95 11.18 7.76 -6.64
C ASN A 95 9.81 7.94 -7.32
N ASP A 96 9.60 7.39 -8.50
CA ASP A 96 8.30 7.50 -9.19
C ASP A 96 7.23 6.62 -8.51
N VAL A 97 7.59 5.40 -8.08
CA VAL A 97 6.68 4.57 -7.27
C VAL A 97 6.35 5.25 -5.95
N ARG A 98 7.33 5.89 -5.29
CA ARG A 98 7.08 6.70 -4.09
C ARG A 98 6.03 7.79 -4.36
N LYS A 99 6.17 8.57 -5.44
CA LYS A 99 5.20 9.62 -5.81
C LYS A 99 3.80 9.07 -6.06
N ILE A 100 3.69 7.90 -6.70
CA ILE A 100 2.42 7.20 -6.90
C ILE A 100 1.82 6.85 -5.54
N LEU A 101 2.58 6.17 -4.67
CA LEU A 101 2.10 5.77 -3.34
C LEU A 101 1.68 6.96 -2.47
N ASP A 102 2.47 8.05 -2.46
CA ASP A 102 2.12 9.27 -1.71
C ASP A 102 0.81 9.88 -2.22
N THR A 103 0.62 9.93 -3.55
CA THR A 103 -0.61 10.42 -4.18
C THR A 103 -1.80 9.55 -3.80
N LYS A 104 -1.66 8.22 -3.89
CA LYS A 104 -2.73 7.27 -3.58
C LYS A 104 -3.05 7.24 -2.08
N LEU A 105 -2.07 7.38 -1.20
CA LEU A 105 -2.28 7.55 0.24
C LEU A 105 -3.12 8.79 0.53
N GLY A 106 -2.79 9.94 -0.10
CA GLY A 106 -3.57 11.17 0.05
C GLY A 106 -5.02 11.02 -0.44
N ILE A 107 -5.21 10.35 -1.58
CA ILE A 107 -6.54 10.02 -2.11
C ILE A 107 -7.29 9.15 -1.10
N ARG A 108 -6.70 8.04 -0.65
CA ARG A 108 -7.32 7.14 0.33
C ARG A 108 -7.73 7.90 1.59
N ASN A 109 -6.85 8.74 2.14
CA ASN A 109 -7.15 9.53 3.33
C ASN A 109 -8.34 10.48 3.13
N SER A 110 -8.45 11.11 1.96
CA SER A 110 -9.56 12.02 1.63
C SER A 110 -10.92 11.31 1.57
N TYR A 111 -10.93 10.04 1.15
CA TYR A 111 -12.15 9.25 0.97
C TYR A 111 -12.40 8.23 2.09
N ALA A 112 -11.47 7.95 2.99
CA ALA A 112 -11.67 7.02 4.11
C ALA A 112 -12.49 7.64 5.25
N HIS A 113 -12.34 8.94 5.50
CA HIS A 113 -13.10 9.65 6.53
C HIS A 113 -14.44 10.17 6.01
N PRO A 114 -15.47 10.32 6.86
CA PRO A 114 -16.71 11.00 6.49
C PRO A 114 -16.38 12.40 5.96
N SER A 115 -16.58 12.60 4.66
CA SER A 115 -16.34 13.86 3.98
C SER A 115 -17.42 14.09 2.93
N SER A 116 -17.58 15.34 2.50
CA SER A 116 -18.51 15.71 1.42
C SER A 116 -18.00 15.32 0.02
N LEU A 117 -16.79 14.75 -0.06
CA LEU A 117 -16.16 14.40 -1.32
C LEU A 117 -16.85 13.19 -1.94
N LYS A 118 -17.27 13.34 -3.19
CA LYS A 118 -17.75 12.23 -4.03
C LYS A 118 -16.60 11.70 -4.86
N ILE A 119 -16.53 10.39 -4.98
CA ILE A 119 -15.61 9.69 -5.86
C ILE A 119 -16.35 9.23 -7.11
N SER A 120 -15.77 9.50 -8.28
CA SER A 120 -16.27 8.99 -9.55
C SER A 120 -15.71 7.59 -9.83
N GLU A 121 -16.43 6.84 -10.66
CA GLU A 121 -16.00 5.54 -11.18
C GLU A 121 -14.60 5.62 -11.81
N ASN A 122 -14.38 6.58 -12.71
CA ASN A 122 -13.08 6.77 -13.38
C ASN A 122 -11.92 6.95 -12.40
N LYS A 123 -12.16 7.64 -11.28
CA LYS A 123 -11.14 7.83 -10.25
C LYS A 123 -10.86 6.56 -9.46
N ALA A 124 -11.86 5.71 -9.26
CA ALA A 124 -11.65 4.38 -8.68
C ALA A 124 -10.89 3.46 -9.65
N ILE A 125 -11.21 3.48 -10.95
CA ILE A 125 -10.48 2.73 -11.98
C ILE A 125 -9.01 3.14 -12.01
N GLU A 126 -8.73 4.44 -12.10
CA GLU A 126 -7.36 4.97 -12.12
C GLU A 126 -6.59 4.61 -10.85
N PHE A 127 -7.25 4.60 -9.69
CA PHE A 127 -6.66 4.16 -8.43
C PHE A 127 -6.25 2.67 -8.47
N ILE A 128 -7.13 1.80 -8.98
CA ILE A 128 -6.87 0.37 -9.15
C ILE A 128 -5.71 0.16 -10.12
N GLU A 129 -5.80 0.74 -11.32
CA GLU A 129 -4.85 0.50 -12.41
C GLU A 129 -3.43 0.90 -12.03
N ASP A 130 -3.25 2.05 -11.38
CA ASP A 130 -1.95 2.53 -10.95
C ASP A 130 -1.30 1.61 -9.93
N LEU A 131 -2.04 1.20 -8.90
CA LEU A 131 -1.49 0.38 -7.82
C LEU A 131 -1.21 -1.05 -8.29
N ILE A 132 -2.12 -1.64 -9.08
CA ILE A 132 -1.90 -2.97 -9.63
C ILE A 132 -0.72 -2.98 -10.60
N SER A 133 -0.61 -2.00 -11.50
CA SER A 133 0.40 -2.02 -12.56
C SER A 133 1.78 -1.59 -12.06
N ASN A 134 1.84 -0.57 -11.20
CA ASN A 134 3.10 0.03 -10.78
C ASN A 134 3.62 -0.49 -9.44
N VAL A 135 2.79 -1.22 -8.69
CA VAL A 135 3.19 -1.84 -7.41
C VAL A 135 3.05 -3.36 -7.50
N ILE A 136 1.82 -3.89 -7.53
CA ILE A 136 1.60 -5.35 -7.39
C ILE A 136 2.32 -6.16 -8.47
N LYS A 137 2.18 -5.78 -9.73
CA LYS A 137 2.86 -6.49 -10.84
C LYS A 137 4.37 -6.25 -10.87
N LYS A 138 4.83 -5.16 -10.26
CA LYS A 138 6.23 -4.72 -10.30
C LYS A 138 7.08 -5.41 -9.23
N TYR A 139 6.55 -5.60 -8.03
CA TYR A 139 7.26 -6.13 -6.86
C TYR A 139 6.91 -7.58 -6.58
N LYS A 140 7.32 -8.48 -7.47
CA LYS A 140 6.96 -9.91 -7.37
C LYS A 140 7.50 -10.54 -6.08
N ILE A 141 6.61 -11.23 -5.36
CA ILE A 141 6.91 -12.03 -4.16
C ILE A 141 7.33 -13.43 -4.60
#